data_AF-A0A1F7BQP0-F1
#
_entry.id   AF-A0A1F7BQP0-F1
#
_cell.length_a   1.000
_cell.length_b   1.000
_cell.length_c   1.000
_cell.angle_alpha   90.00
_cell.angle_beta   90.00
_cell.angle_gamma   90.00
#
_symmetry.space_group_name_H-M   'P 1'
#
loop_
_entity.id
_entity.type
_entity.pdbx_description
1 polymer ?
#
loop_
_entity_poly.entity_id
_entity_poly.type
_entity_poly.pdbx_seq_one_letter_code
_entity_poly.pdbx_strand_id
1 'polypeptide(L)'
;MGFFHHEPSILEATKAEQREAVEKLTSHATLRSGYYLLLLLSVFIVTPGLLLNDVAVIIGGMIFAPLIIPTLMLSLSLAARTWRGLMYALRIYVISMLLVVAGAMTITFLFAQTELVVEWIPTIMNPSIYFFIALMSGIVAAFALAKEDVSESIAGVTISVSYLPPLCAVGIGLALAQPKLVQQSLFLFVTNALGIVIAASLVFWGMGFFATKKQQEKAVEKESGA
;
A
#
# COMPACT_ATOMS: atom_id res chain seq x y z
N MET A 1 16.51 45.52 -6.88
CA MET A 1 15.64 45.49 -5.68
C MET A 1 14.40 44.69 -6.07
N GLY A 2 14.17 43.54 -5.43
CA GLY A 2 13.04 42.64 -5.74
C GLY A 2 13.43 41.28 -6.34
N PHE A 3 14.24 40.49 -5.63
CA PHE A 3 14.33 39.04 -5.87
C PHE A 3 13.03 38.40 -5.35
N PHE A 4 12.02 38.29 -6.21
CA PHE A 4 10.88 37.42 -5.94
C PHE A 4 11.34 35.98 -6.17
N HIS A 5 11.90 35.35 -5.13
CA HIS A 5 11.87 33.90 -5.06
C HIS A 5 10.39 33.49 -5.04
N HIS A 6 9.88 32.97 -6.16
CA HIS A 6 8.67 32.15 -6.13
C HIS A 6 9.02 30.94 -5.29
N GLU A 7 8.62 30.94 -4.02
CA GLU A 7 8.56 29.69 -3.28
C GLU A 7 7.64 28.75 -4.08
N PRO A 8 8.11 27.54 -4.40
CA PRO A 8 7.28 26.58 -5.11
C PRO A 8 6.01 26.36 -4.29
N SER A 9 4.84 26.52 -4.91
CA SER A 9 3.57 26.28 -4.24
C SER A 9 3.59 24.86 -3.67
N ILE A 10 3.13 24.68 -2.43
CA ILE A 10 3.04 23.36 -1.78
C ILE A 10 2.22 22.37 -2.63
N LEU A 11 1.32 22.90 -3.46
CA LEU A 11 0.41 22.14 -4.31
C LEU A 11 1.02 21.71 -5.65
N GLU A 12 2.17 22.25 -6.05
CA GLU A 12 2.88 21.85 -7.27
C GLU A 12 4.18 21.15 -6.94
N ALA A 13 4.41 19.98 -7.55
CA ALA A 13 5.70 19.32 -7.49
C ALA A 13 6.63 19.91 -8.55
N THR A 14 7.87 20.22 -8.17
CA THR A 14 8.91 20.61 -9.11
C THR A 14 9.25 19.44 -10.04
N LYS A 15 9.86 19.71 -11.20
CA LYS A 15 10.30 18.65 -12.11
C LYS A 15 11.32 17.69 -11.49
N ALA A 16 12.10 18.17 -10.51
CA ALA A 16 13.05 17.35 -9.77
C ALA A 16 12.30 16.38 -8.83
N GLU A 17 11.40 16.90 -8.00
CA GLU A 17 10.53 16.11 -7.10
C GLU A 17 9.73 15.06 -7.88
N GLN A 18 9.15 15.44 -9.02
CA GLN A 18 8.40 14.53 -9.88
C GLN A 18 9.27 13.37 -10.39
N ARG A 19 10.48 13.69 -10.85
CA ARG A 19 11.42 12.70 -11.36
C ARG A 19 11.89 11.76 -10.26
N GLU A 20 12.22 12.31 -9.10
CA GLU A 20 12.64 11.52 -7.94
C GLU A 20 11.53 10.59 -7.47
N ALA A 21 10.29 11.07 -7.32
CA ALA A 21 9.17 10.23 -6.92
C ALA A 21 8.90 9.10 -7.93
N VAL A 22 9.01 9.37 -9.24
CA VAL A 22 8.90 8.34 -10.29
C VAL A 22 10.03 7.31 -10.15
N GLU A 23 11.29 7.75 -10.01
CA GLU A 23 12.46 6.87 -9.87
C GLU A 23 12.38 6.04 -8.58
N LYS A 24 11.99 6.64 -7.45
CA LYS A 24 11.78 5.95 -6.16
C LYS A 24 10.71 4.87 -6.29
N LEU A 25 9.51 5.20 -6.78
CA LEU A 25 8.43 4.23 -6.91
C LEU A 25 8.77 3.10 -7.87
N THR A 26 9.40 3.41 -9.01
CA THR A 26 9.72 2.38 -10.01
C THR A 26 10.85 1.46 -9.54
N SER A 27 11.91 2.00 -8.94
CA SER A 27 13.04 1.21 -8.43
C SER A 27 12.68 0.37 -7.20
N HIS A 28 11.80 0.87 -6.33
CA HIS A 28 11.38 0.14 -5.14
C HIS A 28 10.18 -0.77 -5.37
N ALA A 29 9.37 -0.53 -6.42
CA ALA A 29 8.33 -1.46 -6.85
C ALA A 29 8.91 -2.68 -7.58
N THR A 30 10.22 -2.88 -7.58
CA THR A 30 10.83 -3.97 -8.33
C THR A 30 10.50 -5.34 -7.76
N LEU A 31 10.50 -6.36 -8.63
CA LEU A 31 10.44 -7.79 -8.27
C LEU A 31 11.68 -8.27 -7.48
N ARG A 32 12.40 -7.37 -6.80
CA ARG A 32 13.61 -7.69 -6.04
C ARG A 32 13.25 -8.49 -4.78
N SER A 33 14.16 -9.40 -4.42
CA SER A 33 14.02 -10.32 -3.28
C SER A 33 13.74 -9.61 -1.94
N GLY A 34 14.32 -8.42 -1.72
CA GLY A 34 14.16 -7.68 -0.47
C GLY A 34 12.71 -7.26 -0.17
N TYR A 35 11.97 -6.81 -1.19
CA TYR A 35 10.56 -6.41 -1.04
C TYR A 35 9.70 -7.60 -0.55
N TYR A 36 9.79 -8.74 -1.24
CA TYR A 36 9.00 -9.92 -0.92
C TYR A 36 9.44 -10.57 0.39
N LEU A 37 10.73 -10.51 0.72
CA LEU A 37 11.24 -10.98 2.00
C LEU A 37 10.65 -10.18 3.16
N LEU A 38 10.71 -8.85 3.09
CA LEU A 38 10.11 -7.99 4.11
C LEU A 38 8.60 -8.22 4.24
N LEU A 39 7.90 -8.35 3.11
CA LEU A 39 6.47 -8.65 3.10
C LEU A 39 6.16 -9.98 3.78
N LEU A 40 6.92 -11.05 3.48
CA LEU A 40 6.77 -12.36 4.13
C LEU A 40 7.05 -12.30 5.63
N LEU A 41 8.13 -11.62 6.03
CA LEU A 41 8.47 -11.45 7.46
C LEU A 41 7.38 -10.68 8.20
N SER A 42 6.83 -9.61 7.61
CA SER A 42 5.67 -8.89 8.15
C SER A 42 4.47 -9.82 8.34
N VAL A 43 4.16 -10.67 7.36
CA VAL A 43 3.05 -11.64 7.45
C VAL A 43 3.28 -12.64 8.59
N PHE A 44 4.52 -13.09 8.80
CA PHE A 44 4.88 -14.03 9.87
C PHE A 44 4.81 -13.41 11.26
N ILE A 45 4.81 -12.08 11.38
CA ILE A 45 4.60 -11.36 12.64
C ILE A 45 3.13 -11.01 12.83
N VAL A 46 2.49 -10.46 11.79
CA VAL A 46 1.11 -9.96 11.86
C VAL A 46 0.10 -11.10 12.00
N THR A 47 0.31 -12.24 11.34
CA THR A 47 -0.65 -13.36 11.40
C THR A 47 -0.76 -13.94 12.82
N PRO A 48 0.34 -14.27 13.52
CA PRO A 48 0.25 -14.66 14.94
C PRO A 48 -0.29 -13.54 15.82
N GLY A 49 0.06 -12.27 15.56
CA GLY A 49 -0.52 -11.13 16.28
C GLY A 49 -2.06 -11.09 16.17
N LEU A 50 -2.61 -11.34 14.98
CA LEU A 50 -4.06 -11.46 14.76
C LEU A 50 -4.67 -12.67 15.48
N LEU A 51 -3.99 -13.81 15.46
CA LEU A 51 -4.44 -15.02 16.16
C LEU A 51 -4.46 -14.85 17.69
N LEU A 52 -3.54 -14.05 18.23
CA LEU A 52 -3.45 -13.72 19.66
C LEU A 52 -4.29 -12.49 20.05
N ASN A 53 -4.92 -11.81 19.08
CA ASN A 53 -5.56 -10.50 19.26
C ASN A 53 -4.63 -9.45 19.93
N ASP A 54 -3.33 -9.49 19.62
CA ASP A 54 -2.33 -8.56 20.16
C ASP A 54 -2.06 -7.40 19.20
N VAL A 55 -2.69 -6.26 19.48
CA VAL A 55 -2.58 -5.04 18.67
C VAL A 55 -1.14 -4.51 18.59
N ALA A 56 -0.33 -4.68 19.63
CA ALA A 56 1.04 -4.18 19.63
C ALA A 56 1.92 -4.99 18.67
N VAL A 57 1.78 -6.32 18.67
CA VAL A 57 2.49 -7.21 17.72
C VAL A 57 2.04 -6.95 16.29
N ILE A 58 0.73 -6.77 16.09
CA ILE A 58 0.15 -6.44 14.79
C ILE A 58 0.76 -5.14 14.24
N ILE A 59 0.77 -4.06 15.02
CA ILE A 59 1.35 -2.78 14.60
C ILE A 59 2.85 -2.91 14.35
N GLY A 60 3.58 -3.61 15.23
CA GLY A 60 5.01 -3.85 15.08
C GLY A 60 5.37 -4.54 13.75
N GLY A 61 4.60 -5.57 13.35
CA GLY A 61 4.82 -6.29 12.10
C GLY A 61 4.46 -5.49 10.84
N MET A 62 3.43 -4.64 10.92
CA MET A 62 2.98 -3.79 9.80
C MET A 62 4.01 -2.74 9.37
N ILE A 63 4.80 -2.21 10.30
CA ILE A 63 5.76 -1.12 10.02
C ILE A 63 6.77 -1.54 8.93
N PHE A 64 7.10 -2.82 8.85
CA PHE A 64 8.05 -3.35 7.87
C PHE A 64 7.43 -3.64 6.49
N ALA A 65 6.11 -3.63 6.37
CA ALA A 65 5.41 -4.12 5.18
C ALA A 65 5.47 -3.11 4.04
N PRO A 66 6.07 -3.44 2.88
CA PRO A 66 6.29 -2.48 1.80
C PRO A 66 5.07 -2.27 0.88
N LEU A 67 3.83 -2.54 1.33
CA LEU A 67 2.62 -2.50 0.48
C LEU A 67 2.24 -1.09 -0.01
N ILE A 68 2.80 -0.05 0.60
CA ILE A 68 2.66 1.34 0.15
C ILE A 68 3.17 1.55 -1.28
N ILE A 69 4.25 0.86 -1.65
CA ILE A 69 4.98 1.11 -2.90
C ILE A 69 4.16 0.72 -4.13
N PRO A 70 3.66 -0.53 -4.29
CA PRO A 70 2.83 -0.87 -5.45
C PRO A 70 1.52 -0.06 -5.48
N THR A 71 0.99 0.32 -4.33
CA THR A 71 -0.22 1.14 -4.22
C THR A 71 -0.02 2.56 -4.76
N LEU A 72 1.05 3.23 -4.35
CA LEU A 72 1.39 4.56 -4.86
C LEU A 72 1.82 4.50 -6.32
N MET A 73 2.48 3.43 -6.75
CA MET A 73 2.80 3.23 -8.17
C MET A 73 1.56 3.05 -9.05
N LEU A 74 0.55 2.32 -8.58
CA LEU A 74 -0.76 2.25 -9.25
C LEU A 74 -1.37 3.65 -9.40
N SER A 75 -1.37 4.42 -8.31
CA SER A 75 -1.95 5.77 -8.25
C SER A 75 -1.23 6.75 -9.18
N LEU A 76 0.11 6.71 -9.17
CA LEU A 76 0.95 7.50 -10.07
C LEU A 76 0.69 7.12 -11.54
N SER A 77 0.57 5.82 -11.83
CA SER A 77 0.29 5.35 -13.20
C SER A 77 -1.07 5.82 -13.71
N LEU A 78 -2.08 5.88 -12.83
CA LEU A 78 -3.39 6.46 -13.14
C LEU A 78 -3.28 7.96 -13.43
N ALA A 79 -2.59 8.70 -12.58
CA ALA A 79 -2.39 10.15 -12.74
C ALA A 79 -1.60 10.49 -14.02
N ALA A 80 -0.53 9.74 -14.32
CA ALA A 80 0.32 9.90 -15.50
C ALA A 80 -0.29 9.29 -16.78
N ARG A 81 -1.40 8.55 -16.67
CA ARG A 81 -2.07 7.83 -17.77
C ARG A 81 -1.13 6.86 -18.51
N THR A 82 -0.35 6.09 -17.73
CA THR A 82 0.66 5.17 -18.25
C THR A 82 0.18 3.73 -18.15
N TRP A 83 -0.18 3.11 -19.29
CA TRP A 83 -0.67 1.73 -19.32
C TRP A 83 0.39 0.71 -18.87
N ARG A 84 1.66 0.91 -19.30
CA ARG A 84 2.78 0.04 -18.90
C ARG A 84 3.05 0.08 -17.40
N GLY A 85 3.10 1.28 -16.81
CA GLY A 85 3.26 1.46 -15.37
C GLY A 85 2.10 0.87 -14.58
N LEU A 86 0.87 1.05 -15.07
CA LEU A 86 -0.33 0.49 -14.44
C LEU A 86 -0.26 -1.04 -14.39
N MET A 87 0.03 -1.69 -15.51
CA MET A 87 0.11 -3.15 -15.58
C MET A 87 1.27 -3.71 -14.75
N TYR A 88 2.41 -3.02 -14.73
CA TYR A 88 3.56 -3.40 -13.91
C TYR A 88 3.19 -3.35 -12.42
N ALA A 89 2.68 -2.21 -11.94
CA ALA A 89 2.28 -2.03 -10.55
C ALA A 89 1.17 -3.02 -10.14
N LEU A 90 0.19 -3.24 -11.02
CA LEU A 90 -0.89 -4.21 -10.78
C LEU A 90 -0.35 -5.64 -10.62
N ARG A 91 0.64 -6.03 -11.43
CA ARG A 91 1.28 -7.35 -11.31
C ARG A 91 1.93 -7.54 -9.95
N ILE A 92 2.71 -6.57 -9.48
CA ILE A 92 3.37 -6.62 -8.17
C ILE A 92 2.33 -6.63 -7.05
N TYR A 93 1.28 -5.81 -7.19
CA TYR A 93 0.19 -5.73 -6.23
C TYR A 93 -0.52 -7.08 -6.05
N VAL A 94 -0.89 -7.73 -7.16
CA VAL A 94 -1.56 -9.04 -7.15
C VAL A 94 -0.63 -10.12 -6.59
N ILE A 95 0.65 -10.16 -6.99
CA ILE A 95 1.61 -11.12 -6.43
C ILE A 95 1.78 -10.92 -4.91
N SER A 96 1.88 -9.66 -4.47
CA SER A 96 1.96 -9.31 -3.04
C SER A 96 0.74 -9.79 -2.26
N MET A 97 -0.47 -9.56 -2.80
CA MET A 97 -1.72 -10.00 -2.20
C MET A 97 -1.76 -11.53 -2.07
N LEU A 98 -1.43 -12.26 -3.14
CA LEU A 98 -1.40 -13.73 -3.12
C LEU A 98 -0.40 -14.26 -2.09
N LEU A 99 0.79 -13.64 -2.01
CA LEU A 99 1.84 -14.02 -1.08
C LEU A 99 1.45 -13.74 0.38
N VAL A 100 0.77 -12.62 0.65
CA VAL A 100 0.22 -12.33 1.99
C VAL A 100 -0.83 -13.35 2.39
N VAL A 101 -1.80 -13.61 1.52
CA VAL A 101 -2.89 -14.56 1.80
C VAL A 101 -2.34 -15.96 1.99
N ALA A 102 -1.46 -16.44 1.10
CA ALA A 102 -0.85 -17.76 1.20
C ALA A 102 0.05 -17.90 2.45
N GLY A 103 0.83 -16.87 2.77
CA GLY A 103 1.66 -16.84 3.97
C GLY A 103 0.82 -16.90 5.25
N ALA A 104 -0.24 -16.08 5.33
CA ALA A 104 -1.16 -16.08 6.46
C ALA A 104 -1.90 -17.42 6.61
N MET A 105 -2.35 -18.01 5.50
CA MET A 105 -2.95 -19.36 5.50
C MET A 105 -1.97 -20.39 6.06
N THR A 106 -0.72 -20.39 5.58
CA THR A 106 0.32 -21.34 6.01
C THR A 106 0.59 -21.23 7.51
N ILE A 107 0.78 -20.01 8.03
CA ILE A 107 0.98 -19.77 9.46
C ILE A 107 -0.25 -20.19 10.26
N THR A 108 -1.45 -19.91 9.76
CA THR A 108 -2.69 -20.33 10.44
C THR A 108 -2.78 -21.85 10.53
N PHE A 109 -2.47 -22.60 9.47
CA PHE A 109 -2.46 -24.06 9.53
C PHE A 109 -1.42 -24.63 10.51
N LEU A 110 -0.28 -23.95 10.66
CA LEU A 110 0.78 -24.40 11.57
C LEU A 110 0.47 -24.13 13.04
N PHE A 111 -0.19 -23.01 13.35
CA PHE A 111 -0.32 -22.50 14.72
C PHE A 111 -1.75 -22.44 15.26
N ALA A 112 -2.78 -22.52 14.41
CA ALA A 112 -4.15 -22.46 14.87
C ALA A 112 -4.54 -23.74 15.60
N GLN A 113 -4.60 -23.67 16.93
CA GLN A 113 -5.36 -24.63 17.72
C GLN A 113 -6.85 -24.36 17.48
N THR A 114 -7.67 -25.42 17.51
CA THR A 114 -9.04 -25.51 16.96
C THR A 114 -10.09 -24.53 17.52
N GLU A 115 -9.73 -23.57 18.37
CA GLU A 115 -10.67 -22.66 19.04
C GLU A 115 -10.31 -21.15 18.93
N LEU A 116 -9.37 -20.77 18.07
CA LEU A 116 -9.01 -19.35 17.94
C LEU A 116 -10.08 -18.55 17.17
N VAL A 117 -10.69 -17.59 17.86
CA VAL A 117 -11.55 -16.56 17.26
C VAL A 117 -10.70 -15.31 17.02
N VAL A 118 -10.54 -14.93 15.75
CA VAL A 118 -9.91 -13.65 15.39
C VAL A 118 -10.97 -12.56 15.50
N GLU A 119 -10.88 -11.73 16.55
CA GLU A 119 -11.79 -10.62 16.81
C GLU A 119 -11.20 -9.26 16.39
N TRP A 120 -10.17 -9.27 15.53
CA TRP A 120 -9.54 -8.01 15.09
C TRP A 120 -10.46 -7.15 14.21
N ILE A 121 -11.37 -7.77 13.48
CA ILE A 121 -12.38 -7.03 12.70
C ILE A 121 -13.55 -6.67 13.62
N PRO A 122 -13.84 -5.36 13.81
CA PRO A 122 -14.99 -4.96 14.58
C PRO A 122 -16.26 -5.57 13.99
N THR A 123 -17.10 -6.15 14.85
CA THR A 123 -18.37 -6.77 14.45
C THR A 123 -19.30 -5.76 13.74
N ILE A 124 -19.09 -4.46 14.00
CA ILE A 124 -19.76 -3.33 13.36
C ILE A 124 -18.69 -2.48 12.66
N MET A 125 -18.52 -2.67 11.35
CA MET A 125 -17.79 -1.71 10.52
C MET A 125 -18.75 -0.63 10.03
N ASN A 126 -18.35 0.63 10.10
CA ASN A 126 -18.96 1.71 9.32
C ASN A 126 -18.10 1.94 8.06
N PRO A 127 -18.50 1.41 6.89
CA PRO A 127 -17.68 1.49 5.67
C PRO A 127 -17.31 2.92 5.29
N SER A 128 -18.17 3.90 5.57
CA SER A 128 -17.94 5.31 5.25
C SER A 128 -16.79 5.91 6.05
N ILE A 129 -16.63 5.52 7.31
CA ILE A 129 -15.52 6.01 8.16
C ILE A 129 -14.20 5.41 7.70
N TYR A 130 -14.16 4.10 7.45
CA TYR A 130 -12.96 3.43 6.93
C TYR A 130 -12.55 3.99 5.57
N PHE A 131 -13.52 4.24 4.69
CA PHE A 131 -13.26 4.87 3.40
C PHE A 131 -12.71 6.30 3.56
N PHE A 132 -13.23 7.09 4.49
CA PHE A 132 -12.69 8.42 4.79
C PHE A 132 -11.23 8.36 5.29
N ILE A 133 -10.92 7.43 6.21
CA ILE A 133 -9.55 7.20 6.70
C ILE A 133 -8.64 6.81 5.52
N ALA A 134 -9.10 5.92 4.64
CA ALA A 134 -8.38 5.52 3.45
C ALA A 134 -8.11 6.70 2.51
N LEU A 135 -9.10 7.56 2.26
CA LEU A 135 -8.89 8.79 1.48
C LEU A 135 -7.79 9.66 2.10
N MET A 136 -7.84 9.92 3.41
CA MET A 136 -6.83 10.73 4.09
C MET A 136 -5.44 10.08 4.03
N SER A 137 -5.38 8.76 4.16
CA SER A 137 -4.14 7.98 4.07
C SER A 137 -3.51 8.09 2.68
N GLY A 138 -4.33 8.05 1.62
CA GLY A 138 -3.87 8.25 0.25
C GLY A 138 -3.35 9.66 0.00
N ILE A 139 -4.01 10.68 0.56
CA ILE A 139 -3.52 12.07 0.50
C ILE A 139 -2.15 12.18 1.17
N VAL A 140 -2.05 11.74 2.44
CA VAL A 140 -0.80 11.80 3.22
C VAL A 140 0.33 11.08 2.49
N ALA A 141 0.06 9.90 1.95
CA ALA A 141 1.08 9.11 1.27
C ALA A 141 1.55 9.69 -0.06
N ALA A 142 0.63 10.25 -0.87
CA ALA A 142 1.01 10.91 -2.10
C ALA A 142 1.81 12.19 -1.83
N PHE A 143 1.40 12.99 -0.84
CA PHE A 143 2.17 14.17 -0.42
C PHE A 143 3.54 13.80 0.15
N ALA A 144 3.62 12.79 1.02
CA ALA A 144 4.86 12.31 1.62
C ALA A 144 5.88 11.81 0.59
N LEU A 145 5.40 11.21 -0.50
CA LEU A 145 6.25 10.76 -1.58
C LEU A 145 6.65 11.91 -2.52
N ALA A 146 5.73 12.84 -2.78
CA ALA A 146 5.95 13.90 -3.76
C ALA A 146 6.75 15.08 -3.20
N LYS A 147 6.90 15.21 -1.87
CA LYS A 147 7.66 16.27 -1.20
C LYS A 147 8.74 15.67 -0.31
N GLU A 148 9.98 16.13 -0.48
CA GLU A 148 11.14 15.67 0.31
C GLU A 148 11.02 16.00 1.80
N ASP A 149 10.30 17.07 2.16
CA ASP A 149 10.19 17.56 3.54
C ASP A 149 9.24 16.74 4.43
N VAL A 150 8.53 15.75 3.87
CA VAL A 150 7.52 14.97 4.57
C VAL A 150 7.99 13.52 4.74
N SER A 151 7.94 13.02 5.98
CA SER A 151 8.49 11.68 6.30
C SER A 151 7.73 10.54 5.61
N GLU A 152 8.43 9.81 4.74
CA GLU A 152 7.93 8.58 4.09
C GLU A 152 7.50 7.50 5.10
N SER A 153 8.11 7.48 6.29
CA SER A 153 7.79 6.53 7.37
C SER A 153 6.34 6.70 7.87
N ILE A 154 5.87 7.95 8.01
CA ILE A 154 4.52 8.26 8.50
C ILE A 154 3.46 7.74 7.52
N ALA A 155 3.71 7.91 6.22
CA ALA A 155 2.85 7.39 5.16
C ALA A 155 2.83 5.85 5.16
N GLY A 156 4.00 5.22 5.32
CA GLY A 156 4.16 3.77 5.38
C GLY A 156 3.30 3.12 6.46
N VAL A 157 3.38 3.62 7.69
CA VAL A 157 2.58 3.09 8.82
C VAL A 157 1.09 3.20 8.53
N THR A 158 0.63 4.36 8.07
CA THR A 158 -0.79 4.65 7.85
C THR A 158 -1.41 3.72 6.78
N ILE A 159 -0.69 3.48 5.68
CA ILE A 159 -1.17 2.58 4.63
C ILE A 159 -1.10 1.11 5.06
N SER A 160 -0.03 0.70 5.76
CA SER A 160 0.12 -0.68 6.21
C SER A 160 -0.99 -1.11 7.17
N VAL A 161 -1.45 -0.21 8.05
CA VAL A 161 -2.61 -0.44 8.94
C VAL A 161 -3.87 -0.77 8.14
N SER A 162 -4.05 -0.12 6.98
CA SER A 162 -5.25 -0.25 6.15
C SER A 162 -5.25 -1.49 5.26
N TYR A 163 -4.09 -2.16 5.06
CA TYR A 163 -3.88 -3.19 4.03
C TYR A 163 -3.51 -4.55 4.60
N LEU A 164 -2.43 -4.60 5.38
CA LEU A 164 -1.79 -5.87 5.70
C LEU A 164 -2.71 -6.76 6.57
N PRO A 165 -3.32 -6.27 7.65
CA PRO A 165 -4.16 -7.16 8.47
C PRO A 165 -5.45 -7.60 7.79
N PRO A 166 -6.19 -6.76 7.05
CA PRO A 166 -7.31 -7.26 6.26
C PRO A 166 -6.90 -8.40 5.33
N LEU A 167 -5.74 -8.33 4.67
CA LEU A 167 -5.24 -9.43 3.83
C LEU A 167 -4.82 -10.65 4.64
N CYS A 168 -4.15 -10.48 5.79
CA CYS A 168 -3.83 -11.59 6.68
C CYS A 168 -5.12 -12.25 7.24
N ALA A 169 -6.15 -11.47 7.57
CA ALA A 169 -7.44 -11.95 8.04
C ALA A 169 -8.21 -12.71 6.95
N VAL A 170 -8.08 -12.32 5.67
CA VAL A 170 -8.54 -13.15 4.54
C VAL A 170 -7.84 -14.52 4.57
N GLY A 171 -6.51 -14.55 4.71
CA GLY A 171 -5.77 -15.81 4.78
C GLY A 171 -6.16 -16.68 5.98
N ILE A 172 -6.32 -16.08 7.16
CA ILE A 172 -6.80 -16.79 8.36
C ILE A 172 -8.21 -17.34 8.14
N GLY A 173 -9.13 -16.52 7.61
CA GLY A 173 -10.50 -16.93 7.33
C GLY A 173 -10.59 -18.07 6.32
N LEU A 174 -9.71 -18.09 5.31
CA LEU A 174 -9.61 -19.20 4.36
C LEU A 174 -9.09 -20.48 5.03
N ALA A 175 -8.07 -20.38 5.89
CA ALA A 175 -7.51 -21.54 6.59
C ALA A 175 -8.48 -22.13 7.63
N LEU A 176 -9.27 -21.29 8.32
CA LEU A 176 -10.26 -21.71 9.30
C LEU A 176 -11.65 -22.01 8.71
N ALA A 177 -11.79 -21.94 7.38
CA ALA A 177 -13.08 -22.09 6.68
C ALA A 177 -14.19 -21.16 7.22
N GLN A 178 -13.84 -19.91 7.54
CA GLN A 178 -14.75 -18.88 8.04
C GLN A 178 -15.13 -17.88 6.92
N PRO A 179 -16.17 -18.16 6.12
CA PRO A 179 -16.51 -17.34 4.95
C PRO A 179 -16.90 -15.90 5.32
N LYS A 180 -17.50 -15.70 6.50
CA LYS A 180 -17.87 -14.36 7.00
C LYS A 180 -16.63 -13.50 7.23
N LEU A 181 -15.58 -14.06 7.84
CA LEU A 181 -14.32 -13.35 8.07
C LEU A 181 -13.66 -12.98 6.74
N VAL A 182 -13.62 -13.92 5.78
CA VAL A 182 -13.08 -13.68 4.43
C VAL A 182 -13.82 -12.53 3.74
N GLN A 183 -15.14 -12.57 3.71
CA GLN A 183 -15.94 -11.56 3.03
C GLN A 183 -15.77 -10.17 3.65
N GLN A 184 -15.82 -10.06 4.98
CA GLN A 184 -15.67 -8.78 5.68
C GLN A 184 -14.26 -8.21 5.51
N SER A 185 -13.23 -9.04 5.64
CA SER A 185 -11.84 -8.64 5.48
C SER A 185 -11.55 -8.17 4.06
N LEU A 186 -12.04 -8.91 3.06
CA LEU A 186 -11.85 -8.57 1.66
C LEU A 186 -12.59 -7.29 1.28
N PHE A 187 -13.81 -7.10 1.78
CA PHE A 187 -14.57 -5.88 1.55
C PHE A 187 -13.87 -4.65 2.14
N LEU A 188 -13.35 -4.76 3.38
CA LEU A 188 -12.57 -3.69 4.01
C LEU A 188 -11.29 -3.40 3.22
N PHE A 189 -10.55 -4.44 2.84
CA PHE A 189 -9.35 -4.31 2.03
C PHE A 189 -9.61 -3.56 0.72
N VAL A 190 -10.61 -4.01 -0.06
CA VAL A 190 -10.93 -3.40 -1.36
C VAL A 190 -11.37 -1.96 -1.20
N THR A 191 -12.23 -1.67 -0.21
CA THR A 191 -12.73 -0.31 0.05
C THR A 191 -11.57 0.63 0.42
N ASN A 192 -10.68 0.18 1.31
CA ASN A 192 -9.49 0.94 1.68
C ASN A 192 -8.54 1.12 0.51
N ALA A 193 -8.35 0.07 -0.29
CA ALA A 193 -7.44 0.11 -1.41
C ALA A 193 -7.89 1.12 -2.47
N LEU A 194 -9.18 1.09 -2.82
CA LEU A 194 -9.77 2.05 -3.74
C LEU A 194 -9.70 3.48 -3.19
N GLY A 195 -10.01 3.70 -1.92
CA GLY A 195 -9.93 5.03 -1.30
C GLY A 195 -8.52 5.61 -1.39
N ILE A 196 -7.50 4.83 -1.03
CA ILE A 196 -6.11 5.25 -1.10
C ILE A 196 -5.67 5.52 -2.55
N VAL A 197 -6.00 4.63 -3.49
CA VAL A 197 -5.61 4.80 -4.90
C VAL A 197 -6.27 6.05 -5.51
N ILE A 198 -7.56 6.27 -5.26
CA ILE A 198 -8.29 7.43 -5.78
C ILE A 198 -7.69 8.72 -5.22
N ALA A 199 -7.53 8.81 -3.90
CA ALA A 199 -7.00 9.99 -3.24
C ALA A 199 -5.57 10.31 -3.68
N ALA A 200 -4.68 9.31 -3.69
CA ALA A 200 -3.31 9.49 -4.13
C ALA A 200 -3.22 9.88 -5.61
N SER A 201 -4.07 9.30 -6.47
CA SER A 201 -4.12 9.67 -7.89
C SER A 201 -4.54 11.13 -8.08
N LEU A 202 -5.50 11.62 -7.31
CA LEU A 202 -5.94 13.02 -7.35
C LEU A 202 -4.83 13.98 -6.89
N VAL A 203 -4.09 13.63 -5.85
CA VAL A 203 -2.94 14.41 -5.38
C VAL A 203 -1.84 14.45 -6.44
N PHE A 204 -1.42 13.30 -6.97
CA PHE A 204 -0.42 13.26 -8.04
C PHE A 204 -0.87 14.04 -9.28
N TRP A 205 -2.15 13.94 -9.65
CA TRP A 205 -2.70 14.72 -10.75
C TRP A 205 -2.63 16.22 -10.48
N GLY A 206 -3.05 16.67 -9.28
CA GLY A 206 -2.98 18.06 -8.85
C GLY A 206 -1.54 18.61 -8.79
N MET A 207 -0.58 17.77 -8.43
CA MET A 207 0.85 18.13 -8.36
C MET A 207 1.58 18.08 -9.71
N GLY A 208 0.87 17.82 -10.82
CA GLY A 208 1.43 17.89 -12.17
C GLY A 208 2.05 16.60 -12.71
N PHE A 209 1.88 15.47 -12.03
CA PHE A 209 2.45 14.19 -12.48
C PHE A 209 1.86 13.66 -13.80
N PHE A 210 0.80 14.28 -14.35
CA PHE A 210 0.29 13.94 -15.68
C PHE A 210 1.35 14.09 -16.80
N ALA A 211 2.40 14.90 -16.58
CA ALA A 211 3.48 15.12 -17.54
C ALA A 211 4.63 14.09 -17.45
N THR A 212 4.61 13.17 -16.47
CA THR A 212 5.72 12.23 -16.21
C THR A 212 5.63 10.92 -17.00
N LYS A 213 4.62 10.73 -17.85
CA LYS A 213 4.39 9.51 -18.63
C LYS A 213 5.67 8.91 -19.25
N LYS A 214 6.44 9.72 -19.99
CA LYS A 214 7.67 9.25 -20.66
C LYS A 214 8.76 8.83 -19.67
N GLN A 215 8.87 9.51 -18.53
CA GLN A 215 9.84 9.16 -17.49
C GLN A 215 9.46 7.83 -16.84
N GLN A 216 8.17 7.68 -16.53
CA GLN A 216 7.64 6.47 -15.93
C GLN A 216 7.79 5.25 -16.86
N GLU A 217 7.47 5.38 -18.14
CA GLU A 217 7.62 4.28 -19.11
C GLU A 217 9.08 3.81 -19.22
N LYS A 218 10.03 4.74 -19.32
CA LYS A 218 11.46 4.42 -19.38
C LYS A 218 11.97 3.74 -18.11
N ALA A 219 11.52 4.21 -16.94
CA ALA A 219 11.92 3.63 -15.67
C ALA A 219 11.35 2.21 -15.50
N VAL A 220 10.10 1.98 -15.91
CA VAL A 220 9.48 0.65 -15.91
C VAL A 220 10.20 -0.30 -16.89
N GLU A 221 10.54 0.15 -18.10
CA GLU A 221 11.30 -0.66 -19.07
C GLU A 221 12.61 -1.17 -18.46
N LYS A 222 13.41 -0.26 -17.91
CA LYS A 222 14.68 -0.57 -17.25
C LYS A 222 14.54 -1.62 -16.14
N GLU A 223 13.52 -1.51 -15.30
CA GLU A 223 13.29 -2.41 -14.18
C GLU A 223 12.59 -3.72 -14.57
N SER A 224 11.89 -3.75 -15.70
CA SER A 224 11.23 -4.95 -16.22
C SER A 224 12.17 -5.87 -17.01
N GLY A 225 13.41 -5.43 -17.29
CA GLY A 225 14.40 -6.19 -18.06
C GLY A 225 14.10 -6.28 -19.56
N ALA A 226 13.37 -5.30 -20.10
CA ALA A 226 13.07 -5.15 -21.53
C ALA A 226 14.01 -4.13 -22.20
#